data_AF-A0A8J8DGG0-F1
#
_entry.id   AF-A0A8J8DGG0-F1
#
_cell.length_a   1.000
_cell.length_b   1.000
_cell.length_c   1.000
_cell.angle_alpha   90.00
_cell.angle_beta   90.00
_cell.angle_gamma   90.00
#
_symmetry.space_group_name_H-M   'P 1'
#
loop_
_entity.id
_entity.type
_entity.pdbx_description
1 polymer ?
#
loop_
_entity_poly.entity_id
_entity_poly.type
_entity_poly.pdbx_seq_one_letter_code
_entity_poly.pdbx_strand_id
1 'polypeptide(L)'
;MPNYDVHLLSGIVTYPLTVFIAFIIRDYVGIPFVLSTAAMVIGYALYVLGSDLPDMDHPNALIHRGTKPIVAVAVGSAVFIQSVDSVHLGESWLNITAAWGIGALTALVAWFAFTWIMPRHRGIVHSLLFAAVYGLLGYALVEFGLGMSTGEALFVGFAAFCGYTLHLLLDGELSLL
;
A
#
# COMPACT_ATOMS: atom_id res chain seq x y z
N MET A 1 3.58 16.32 15.71
CA MET A 1 3.57 15.67 14.40
C MET A 1 3.11 16.70 13.41
N PRO A 2 3.69 16.73 12.20
CA PRO A 2 3.10 17.41 11.06
C PRO A 2 1.66 16.94 10.87
N ASN A 3 0.83 17.76 10.25
CA ASN A 3 -0.53 17.37 9.91
C ASN A 3 -0.54 16.68 8.53
N TYR A 4 -1.68 16.07 8.19
CA TYR A 4 -1.95 15.47 6.89
C TYR A 4 -1.46 16.32 5.70
N ASP A 5 -1.72 17.63 5.73
CA ASP A 5 -1.32 18.54 4.65
C ASP A 5 0.20 18.60 4.48
N VAL A 6 0.98 18.62 5.58
CA VAL A 6 2.44 18.64 5.50
C VAL A 6 2.97 17.34 4.90
N HIS A 7 2.45 16.18 5.32
CA HIS A 7 2.88 14.89 4.77
C HIS A 7 2.59 14.79 3.27
N LEU A 8 1.34 15.09 2.88
CA LEU A 8 0.91 15.02 1.49
C LEU A 8 1.63 16.03 0.60
N LEU A 9 1.72 17.30 1.02
CA LEU A 9 2.39 18.34 0.22
C LEU A 9 3.89 18.07 0.10
N SER A 10 4.53 17.58 1.16
CA SER A 10 5.92 17.15 1.08
C SER A 10 6.09 16.01 0.09
N GLY A 11 5.20 15.01 0.11
CA GLY A 11 5.17 13.92 -0.86
C GLY A 11 5.07 14.42 -2.30
N ILE A 12 4.15 15.35 -2.56
CA ILE A 12 3.94 15.96 -3.88
C ILE A 12 5.19 16.70 -4.37
N VAL A 13 5.80 17.53 -3.51
CA VAL A 13 6.89 18.43 -3.90
C VAL A 13 8.24 17.73 -4.02
N THR A 14 8.49 16.69 -3.21
CA THR A 14 9.82 16.09 -3.09
C THR A 14 10.08 14.90 -4.03
N TYR A 15 9.06 14.40 -4.73
CA TYR A 15 9.25 13.31 -5.70
C TYR A 15 10.35 13.52 -6.76
N PRO A 16 10.55 14.74 -7.33
CA PRO A 16 11.65 14.99 -8.26
C PRO A 16 13.03 14.66 -7.67
N LEU A 17 13.23 14.82 -6.35
CA LEU A 17 14.46 14.43 -5.68
C LEU A 17 14.67 12.91 -5.72
N THR A 18 13.61 12.12 -5.51
CA THR A 18 13.66 10.66 -5.62
C THR A 18 14.00 10.20 -7.04
N VAL A 19 13.45 10.85 -8.06
CA VAL A 19 13.81 10.58 -9.46
C VAL A 19 15.29 10.89 -9.71
N PHE A 20 15.78 12.03 -9.23
CA PHE A 20 17.19 12.40 -9.34
C PHE A 20 18.12 11.38 -8.66
N ILE A 21 17.78 10.96 -7.43
CA ILE A 21 18.54 9.94 -6.69
C ILE A 21 18.51 8.61 -7.45
N ALA A 22 17.38 8.21 -8.02
CA ALA A 22 17.28 6.98 -8.80
C ALA A 22 18.21 7.00 -10.03
N PHE A 23 18.33 8.13 -10.73
CA PHE A 23 19.32 8.27 -11.81
C PHE A 23 20.75 8.12 -11.30
N ILE A 24 21.10 8.74 -10.16
CA ILE A 24 22.44 8.57 -9.56
C ILE A 24 22.70 7.10 -9.24
N ILE A 25 21.75 6.43 -8.59
CA ILE A 25 21.89 5.02 -8.22
C ILE A 25 22.06 4.14 -9.48
N ARG A 26 21.27 4.41 -10.52
CA ARG A 26 21.39 3.68 -11.79
C ARG A 26 22.77 3.87 -12.43
N ASP A 27 23.21 5.11 -12.56
CA ASP A 27 24.38 5.46 -13.38
C ASP A 27 25.71 5.24 -12.64
N TYR A 28 25.73 5.35 -11.30
CA TYR A 28 26.95 5.23 -10.50
C TYR A 28 27.02 3.97 -9.62
N VAL A 29 25.88 3.41 -9.21
CA VAL A 29 25.84 2.15 -8.41
C VAL A 29 25.54 0.94 -9.30
N GLY A 30 24.92 1.14 -10.46
CA GLY A 30 24.65 0.08 -11.44
C GLY A 30 23.38 -0.71 -11.16
N ILE A 31 22.47 -0.20 -10.32
CA ILE A 31 21.14 -0.84 -10.15
C ILE A 31 20.34 -0.64 -11.45
N PRO A 32 19.73 -1.68 -12.02
CA PRO A 32 19.09 -1.61 -13.35
C PRO A 32 17.71 -0.94 -13.31
N PHE A 33 17.61 0.25 -12.71
CA PHE A 33 16.37 1.03 -12.71
C PHE A 33 15.98 1.46 -14.12
N VAL A 34 14.72 1.24 -14.47
CA VAL A 34 14.11 1.71 -15.72
C VAL A 34 13.06 2.75 -15.37
N LEU A 35 13.36 4.02 -15.67
CA LEU A 35 12.50 5.16 -15.39
C LEU A 35 11.61 5.47 -16.60
N SER A 36 10.79 4.51 -17.02
CA SER A 36 9.79 4.75 -18.06
C SER A 36 8.74 5.75 -17.59
N THR A 37 8.00 6.37 -18.52
CA THR A 37 6.92 7.28 -18.15
C THR A 37 5.88 6.61 -17.25
N ALA A 38 5.52 5.35 -17.54
CA ALA A 38 4.58 4.59 -16.72
C ALA A 38 5.16 4.34 -15.32
N ALA A 39 6.42 3.90 -15.23
CA ALA A 39 7.08 3.66 -13.95
C ALA A 39 7.19 4.94 -13.11
N MET A 40 7.49 6.09 -13.71
CA MET A 40 7.50 7.39 -13.03
C MET A 40 6.11 7.81 -12.54
N VAL A 41 5.06 7.62 -13.34
CA VAL A 41 3.69 7.97 -12.92
C VAL A 41 3.22 7.09 -11.77
N ILE A 42 3.42 5.76 -11.87
CA ILE A 42 3.02 4.81 -10.82
C ILE A 42 3.89 5.03 -9.57
N GLY A 43 5.20 5.20 -9.75
CA GLY A 43 6.13 5.51 -8.67
C GLY A 43 5.77 6.80 -7.95
N TYR A 44 5.33 7.84 -8.66
CA TYR A 44 4.86 9.07 -8.05
C TYR A 44 3.61 8.84 -7.19
N ALA A 45 2.63 8.11 -7.72
CA ALA A 45 1.42 7.78 -6.99
C ALA A 45 1.74 7.01 -5.68
N LEU A 46 2.58 5.98 -5.75
CA LEU A 46 2.97 5.21 -4.56
C LEU A 46 3.87 6.01 -3.62
N TYR A 47 4.70 6.92 -4.12
CA TYR A 47 5.50 7.81 -3.29
C TYR A 47 4.61 8.73 -2.44
N VAL A 48 3.65 9.41 -3.09
CA VAL A 48 2.73 10.34 -2.41
C VAL A 48 1.82 9.59 -1.45
N LEU A 49 1.28 8.43 -1.85
CA LEU A 49 0.51 7.58 -0.94
C LEU A 49 1.36 7.15 0.26
N GLY A 50 2.59 6.69 0.02
CA GLY A 50 3.53 6.29 1.07
C GLY A 50 3.84 7.40 2.06
N SER A 51 3.85 8.67 1.63
CA SER A 51 4.13 9.80 2.53
C SER A 51 3.04 10.07 3.57
N ASP A 52 1.82 9.54 3.41
CA ASP A 52 0.72 9.64 4.37
C ASP A 52 0.30 8.27 4.92
N LEU A 53 0.70 7.19 4.25
CA LEU A 53 0.30 5.82 4.60
C LEU A 53 0.52 5.44 6.07
N PRO A 54 1.62 5.83 6.75
CA PRO A 54 1.85 5.41 8.12
C PRO A 54 0.80 5.90 9.12
N ASP A 55 0.16 7.06 8.85
CA ASP A 55 -0.93 7.64 9.65
C ASP A 55 -2.22 6.78 9.62
N MET A 56 -2.23 5.67 8.88
CA MET A 56 -3.34 4.71 8.90
C MET A 56 -3.56 4.07 10.27
N ASP A 57 -2.62 4.19 11.21
CA ASP A 57 -2.79 3.73 12.59
C ASP A 57 -3.72 4.64 13.40
N HIS A 58 -3.89 5.90 12.99
CA HIS A 58 -4.77 6.85 13.65
C HIS A 58 -6.23 6.74 13.14
N PRO A 59 -7.23 6.41 13.99
CA PRO A 59 -8.61 6.13 13.55
C PRO A 59 -9.32 7.27 12.81
N ASN A 60 -8.86 8.51 13.03
CA ASN A 60 -9.43 9.70 12.41
C ASN A 60 -8.68 10.16 11.16
N ALA A 61 -7.55 9.53 10.81
CA ALA A 61 -6.82 9.86 9.59
C ALA A 61 -7.67 9.51 8.35
N LEU A 62 -7.55 10.33 7.31
CA LEU A 62 -8.24 10.09 6.04
C LEU A 62 -7.83 8.75 5.44
N ILE A 63 -6.54 8.43 5.49
CA ILE A 63 -6.00 7.17 4.99
C ILE A 63 -6.51 5.95 5.78
N HIS A 64 -6.72 6.06 7.09
CA HIS A 64 -7.37 5.00 7.89
C HIS A 64 -8.81 4.77 7.41
N ARG A 65 -9.58 5.86 7.26
CA ARG A 65 -10.99 5.80 6.85
C ARG A 65 -11.17 5.33 5.41
N GLY A 66 -10.19 5.56 4.54
CA GLY A 66 -10.18 5.07 3.16
C GLY A 66 -9.71 3.63 3.02
N THR A 67 -8.62 3.25 3.71
CA THR A 67 -8.03 1.90 3.59
C THR A 67 -8.92 0.83 4.20
N LYS A 68 -9.55 1.13 5.34
CA LYS A 68 -10.40 0.20 6.07
C LYS A 68 -11.55 -0.41 5.23
N PRO A 69 -12.40 0.36 4.52
CA PRO A 69 -13.42 -0.21 3.64
C PRO A 69 -12.83 -0.97 2.45
N ILE A 70 -11.70 -0.51 1.88
CA ILE A 70 -11.04 -1.19 0.77
C ILE A 70 -10.61 -2.60 1.19
N VAL A 71 -9.95 -2.73 2.35
CA VAL A 71 -9.54 -4.03 2.91
C VAL A 71 -10.76 -4.93 3.17
N ALA A 72 -11.82 -4.37 3.77
CA ALA A 72 -13.04 -5.12 4.05
C ALA A 72 -13.68 -5.69 2.78
N VAL A 73 -13.83 -4.86 1.74
CA VAL A 73 -14.39 -5.27 0.45
C VAL A 73 -13.47 -6.29 -0.23
N ALA A 74 -12.16 -6.05 -0.28
CA ALA A 74 -11.21 -6.96 -0.91
C ALA A 74 -11.24 -8.37 -0.27
N VAL A 75 -11.23 -8.43 1.07
CA VAL A 75 -11.31 -9.70 1.80
C VAL A 75 -12.65 -10.40 1.57
N GLY A 76 -13.77 -9.67 1.65
CA GLY A 76 -15.09 -10.25 1.39
C GLY A 76 -15.24 -10.78 -0.04
N SER A 77 -14.77 -10.03 -1.04
CA SER A 77 -14.78 -10.46 -2.44
C SER A 77 -13.88 -11.68 -2.68
N ALA A 78 -12.70 -11.72 -2.06
CA ALA A 78 -11.82 -12.88 -2.17
C ALA A 78 -12.47 -14.15 -1.59
N VAL A 79 -13.12 -14.05 -0.43
CA VAL A 79 -13.84 -15.19 0.17
C VAL A 79 -15.06 -15.59 -0.67
N PHE A 80 -15.78 -14.64 -1.25
CA PHE A 80 -16.85 -14.95 -2.20
C PHE A 80 -16.32 -15.78 -3.38
N ILE A 81 -15.25 -15.33 -4.03
CA ILE A 81 -14.63 -16.04 -5.16
C ILE A 81 -14.21 -17.46 -4.76
N GLN A 82 -13.67 -17.64 -3.56
CA GLN A 82 -13.25 -18.96 -3.09
C GLN A 82 -14.41 -19.87 -2.68
N SER A 83 -15.55 -19.31 -2.27
CA SER A 83 -16.67 -20.08 -1.72
C SER A 83 -17.78 -20.37 -2.73
N VAL A 84 -17.88 -19.61 -3.82
CA VAL A 84 -19.02 -19.68 -4.77
C VAL A 84 -19.24 -21.08 -5.34
N ASP A 85 -18.17 -21.82 -5.64
CA ASP A 85 -18.23 -23.18 -6.18
C ASP A 85 -18.33 -24.27 -5.09
N SER A 86 -18.16 -23.90 -3.82
CA SER A 86 -18.20 -24.85 -2.69
C SER A 86 -19.57 -24.92 -2.02
N VAL A 87 -20.44 -23.94 -2.22
CA VAL A 87 -21.77 -23.88 -1.62
C VAL A 87 -22.79 -24.63 -2.48
N HIS A 88 -23.46 -25.63 -1.89
CA HIS A 88 -24.40 -26.51 -2.58
C HIS A 88 -25.75 -26.60 -1.84
N LEU A 89 -26.57 -25.56 -1.96
CA LEU A 89 -27.94 -25.46 -1.42
C LEU A 89 -29.02 -25.82 -2.47
N GLY A 90 -28.62 -26.43 -3.59
CA GLY A 90 -29.51 -26.80 -4.68
C GLY A 90 -29.56 -25.72 -5.77
N GLU A 91 -30.47 -24.75 -5.61
CA GLU A 91 -30.69 -23.71 -6.63
C GLU A 91 -29.48 -22.78 -6.80
N SER A 92 -29.15 -22.45 -8.04
CA SER A 92 -27.98 -21.61 -8.35
C SER A 92 -28.02 -20.25 -7.66
N TRP A 93 -29.20 -19.61 -7.62
CA TRP A 93 -29.36 -18.31 -6.96
C TRP A 93 -29.19 -18.41 -5.43
N LEU A 94 -29.57 -19.53 -4.81
CA LEU A 94 -29.35 -19.79 -3.38
C LEU A 94 -27.86 -19.94 -3.09
N ASN A 95 -27.13 -20.67 -3.94
CA ASN A 95 -25.69 -20.88 -3.79
C ASN A 95 -24.93 -19.55 -3.88
N ILE A 96 -25.21 -18.75 -4.91
CA ILE A 96 -24.58 -17.44 -5.11
C ILE A 96 -24.92 -16.49 -3.95
N THR A 97 -26.18 -16.44 -3.52
CA THR A 97 -26.61 -15.58 -2.42
C THR A 97 -25.96 -15.99 -1.10
N ALA A 98 -25.87 -17.29 -0.82
CA ALA A 98 -25.21 -17.79 0.38
C ALA A 98 -23.69 -17.53 0.35
N ALA A 99 -23.02 -17.71 -0.78
CA ALA A 99 -21.61 -17.35 -0.95
C ALA A 99 -21.38 -15.85 -0.71
N TRP A 100 -22.27 -14.98 -1.22
CA TRP A 100 -22.24 -13.54 -0.91
C TRP A 100 -22.50 -13.25 0.56
N GLY A 101 -23.39 -14.00 1.21
CA GLY A 101 -23.61 -13.91 2.66
C GLY A 101 -22.33 -14.21 3.45
N ILE A 102 -21.60 -15.25 3.06
CA ILE A 102 -20.29 -15.59 3.65
C ILE A 102 -19.30 -14.45 3.41
N GLY A 103 -19.17 -13.98 2.16
CA GLY A 103 -18.28 -12.86 1.81
C GLY A 103 -18.60 -11.58 2.58
N ALA A 104 -19.87 -11.23 2.76
CA ALA A 104 -20.31 -10.06 3.52
C ALA A 104 -19.99 -10.20 5.02
N LEU A 105 -20.18 -11.38 5.60
CA LEU A 105 -19.79 -11.66 6.98
C LEU A 105 -18.27 -11.55 7.16
N THR A 106 -17.48 -12.08 6.22
CA THR A 106 -16.02 -11.95 6.28
C THR A 106 -15.56 -10.50 6.08
N ALA A 107 -16.21 -9.73 5.20
CA ALA A 107 -15.94 -8.29 5.06
C ALA A 107 -16.18 -7.53 6.38
N LEU A 108 -17.27 -7.86 7.09
CA LEU A 108 -17.56 -7.28 8.40
C LEU A 108 -16.50 -7.66 9.45
N VAL A 109 -16.06 -8.92 9.46
CA VAL A 109 -14.95 -9.37 10.31
C VAL A 109 -13.67 -8.61 9.97
N ALA A 110 -13.32 -8.49 8.69
CA ALA A 110 -12.14 -7.77 8.22
C ALA A 110 -12.18 -6.27 8.60
N TRP A 111 -13.36 -5.64 8.53
CA TRP A 111 -13.56 -4.26 8.97
C TRP A 111 -13.17 -4.07 10.44
N PHE A 112 -13.64 -4.93 11.34
CA PHE A 112 -13.30 -4.82 12.76
C PHE A 112 -11.86 -5.28 13.04
N ALA A 113 -11.39 -6.33 12.37
CA ALA A 113 -10.04 -6.86 12.50
C ALA A 113 -8.99 -5.83 12.08
N PHE A 114 -9.23 -5.05 11.01
CA PHE A 114 -8.32 -3.98 10.57
C PHE A 114 -8.01 -3.03 11.74
N THR A 115 -9.04 -2.42 12.35
CA THR A 115 -8.84 -1.51 13.50
C THR A 115 -8.23 -2.20 14.72
N TRP A 116 -8.46 -3.50 14.90
CA TRP A 116 -7.90 -4.25 16.02
C TRP A 116 -6.42 -4.57 15.86
N ILE A 117 -5.97 -4.85 14.63
CA ILE A 117 -4.58 -5.17 14.29
C ILE A 117 -3.73 -3.89 14.22
N MET A 118 -4.32 -2.76 13.82
CA MET A 118 -3.59 -1.50 13.76
C MET A 118 -3.07 -1.09 15.16
N PRO A 119 -1.76 -0.79 15.29
CA PRO A 119 -1.20 -0.31 16.55
C PRO A 119 -1.90 0.97 17.00
N ARG A 120 -2.13 1.14 18.30
CA ARG A 120 -2.75 2.37 18.85
C ARG A 120 -1.79 3.55 18.99
N HIS A 121 -0.49 3.29 18.93
CA HIS A 121 0.58 4.27 19.09
C HIS A 121 1.76 3.87 18.21
N ARG A 122 2.08 4.69 17.19
CA ARG A 122 3.33 4.71 16.38
C ARG A 122 4.13 3.41 16.47
N GLY A 123 3.50 2.34 16.02
CA GLY A 123 4.02 0.97 16.18
C GLY A 123 4.98 0.62 15.06
N ILE A 124 5.04 -0.67 14.72
CA ILE A 124 5.89 -1.17 13.61
C ILE A 124 5.57 -0.47 12.28
N VAL A 125 4.37 0.09 12.12
CA VAL A 125 3.99 0.90 10.94
C VAL A 125 4.89 2.14 10.79
N HIS A 126 5.45 2.69 11.86
CA HIS A 126 6.41 3.80 11.81
C HIS A 126 7.87 3.30 11.80
N SER A 127 8.18 2.35 10.93
CA SER A 127 9.53 1.77 10.83
C SER A 127 10.04 1.66 9.39
N LEU A 128 11.36 1.64 9.24
CA LEU A 128 12.01 1.35 7.97
C LEU A 128 11.72 -0.08 7.47
N LEU A 129 11.41 -1.02 8.37
CA LEU A 129 10.92 -2.34 7.97
C LEU A 129 9.59 -2.23 7.22
N PHE A 130 8.63 -1.46 7.74
CA PHE A 130 7.35 -1.27 7.06
C PHE A 130 7.49 -0.48 5.76
N ALA A 131 8.40 0.51 5.73
CA ALA A 131 8.77 1.19 4.49
C ALA A 131 9.30 0.19 3.44
N ALA A 132 10.15 -0.76 3.85
CA ALA A 132 10.68 -1.80 2.96
C ALA A 132 9.58 -2.75 2.48
N VAL A 133 8.68 -3.19 3.37
CA VAL A 133 7.50 -3.98 3.00
C VAL A 133 6.64 -3.22 1.98
N TYR A 134 6.38 -1.92 2.21
CA TYR A 134 5.62 -1.10 1.26
C TYR A 134 6.32 -1.00 -0.10
N GLY A 135 7.64 -0.80 -0.12
CA GLY A 135 8.44 -0.84 -1.34
C GLY A 135 8.37 -2.18 -2.09
N LEU A 136 8.46 -3.30 -1.36
CA LEU A 136 8.34 -4.64 -1.92
C LEU A 136 6.94 -4.93 -2.47
N LEU A 137 5.89 -4.42 -1.82
CA LEU A 137 4.52 -4.50 -2.35
C LEU A 137 4.37 -3.67 -3.62
N GLY A 138 4.96 -2.47 -3.68
CA GLY A 138 5.00 -1.65 -4.89
C GLY A 138 5.73 -2.35 -6.04
N TYR A 139 6.86 -2.99 -5.75
CA TYR A 139 7.58 -3.84 -6.70
C TYR A 139 6.70 -4.99 -7.21
N ALA A 140 6.11 -5.76 -6.32
CA ALA A 140 5.31 -6.94 -6.66
C ALA A 140 4.06 -6.58 -7.46
N LEU A 141 3.40 -5.47 -7.11
CA LEU A 141 2.28 -4.93 -7.87
C LEU A 141 2.66 -4.66 -9.33
N VAL A 142 3.83 -4.04 -9.55
CA VAL A 142 4.26 -3.62 -10.89
C VAL A 142 4.78 -4.80 -11.70
N GLU A 143 5.62 -5.66 -11.13
CA GLU A 143 6.18 -6.81 -11.84
C GLU A 143 5.11 -7.89 -12.09
N PHE A 144 4.42 -8.34 -11.04
CA PHE A 144 3.51 -9.49 -11.14
C PHE A 144 2.07 -9.08 -11.41
N GLY A 145 1.65 -7.91 -10.92
CA GLY A 145 0.29 -7.41 -11.12
C GLY A 145 0.08 -6.73 -12.48
N LEU A 146 1.02 -5.86 -12.88
CA LEU A 146 0.93 -5.09 -14.12
C LEU A 146 1.78 -5.65 -15.27
N GLY A 147 2.64 -6.64 -15.01
CA GLY A 147 3.48 -7.28 -16.03
C GLY A 147 4.56 -6.36 -16.61
N MET A 148 4.99 -5.34 -15.86
CA MET A 148 6.05 -4.42 -16.27
C MET A 148 7.43 -5.05 -16.04
N SER A 149 8.48 -4.46 -16.64
CA SER A 149 9.83 -5.02 -16.53
C SER A 149 10.37 -4.95 -15.09
N THR A 150 11.25 -5.88 -14.73
CA THR A 150 11.90 -5.90 -13.41
C THR A 150 12.59 -4.57 -13.09
N GLY A 151 13.20 -3.90 -14.07
CA GLY A 151 13.84 -2.60 -13.85
C GLY A 151 12.85 -1.47 -13.53
N GLU A 152 11.66 -1.51 -14.11
CA GLU A 152 10.57 -0.57 -13.78
C GLU A 152 10.00 -0.87 -12.39
N ALA A 153 9.80 -2.15 -12.08
CA ALA A 153 9.33 -2.60 -10.77
C ALA A 153 10.31 -2.21 -9.65
N LEU A 154 11.62 -2.38 -9.88
CA LEU A 154 12.68 -1.96 -8.95
C LEU A 154 12.62 -0.45 -8.68
N PHE A 155 12.45 0.37 -9.73
CA PHE A 155 12.31 1.80 -9.57
C PHE A 155 11.03 2.18 -8.79
N VAL A 156 9.89 1.56 -9.12
CA VAL A 156 8.63 1.85 -8.42
C VAL A 156 8.69 1.44 -6.95
N GLY A 157 9.25 0.26 -6.65
CA GLY A 157 9.46 -0.17 -5.27
C GLY A 157 10.38 0.75 -4.49
N PHE A 158 11.46 1.23 -5.12
CA PHE A 158 12.34 2.25 -4.54
C PHE A 158 11.59 3.57 -4.27
N ALA A 159 10.79 4.05 -5.22
CA ALA A 159 9.99 5.25 -5.03
C ALA A 159 8.98 5.10 -3.87
N ALA A 160 8.25 4.00 -3.81
CA ALA A 160 7.33 3.70 -2.71
C ALA A 160 8.04 3.69 -1.35
N PHE A 161 9.21 3.04 -1.26
CA PHE A 161 10.05 3.04 -0.07
C PHE A 161 10.48 4.47 0.34
N CYS A 162 10.93 5.29 -0.61
CA CYS A 162 11.34 6.66 -0.33
C CYS A 162 10.18 7.54 0.15
N GLY A 163 8.98 7.38 -0.41
CA GLY A 163 7.80 8.12 0.02
C GLY A 163 7.40 7.79 1.45
N TYR A 164 7.42 6.49 1.80
CA TYR A 164 7.21 6.04 3.17
C TYR A 164 8.30 6.57 4.13
N THR A 165 9.55 6.53 3.69
CA THR A 165 10.68 7.04 4.49
C THR A 165 10.59 8.55 4.70
N LEU A 166 10.07 9.31 3.72
CA LEU A 166 9.82 10.74 3.86
C LEU A 166 8.88 11.02 5.04
N HIS A 167 7.81 10.23 5.19
CA HIS A 167 6.91 10.37 6.34
C HIS A 167 7.66 10.24 7.67
N LEU A 168 8.46 9.18 7.81
CA LEU A 168 9.25 8.92 9.02
C LEU A 168 10.25 10.04 9.32
N LEU A 169 10.87 10.60 8.27
CA LEU A 169 11.78 11.74 8.39
C LEU A 169 11.07 13.00 8.88
N LEU A 170 9.87 13.28 8.35
CA LEU A 170 9.07 14.45 8.75
C LEU A 170 8.58 14.35 10.20
N ASP A 171 8.32 13.13 10.66
CA ASP A 171 7.98 12.85 12.06
C ASP A 171 9.19 12.88 12.99
N GLY A 172 10.40 12.87 12.45
CA GLY A 172 11.64 12.79 13.23
C GLY A 172 11.85 11.42 13.88
N GLU A 173 11.14 10.39 13.41
CA GLU A 173 11.07 9.06 14.00
C GLU A 173 11.52 8.00 13.00
N LEU A 174 12.83 7.84 12.88
CA LEU A 174 13.43 6.73 12.16
C LEU A 174 13.65 5.56 13.11
N SER A 175 12.67 4.67 13.22
CA SER A 175 12.87 3.35 13.83
C SER A 175 13.24 2.31 12.78
N LEU A 176 14.12 1.37 13.15
CA LEU A 176 14.40 0.19 12.31
C LEU A 176 13.25 -0.83 12.35
N LEU A 177 12.55 -0.92 13.48
CA LEU A 177 11.48 -1.90 13.78
C LEU A 177 10.26 -1.23 14.42
#